data_AF-A0A699WWA5-F1
#
_entry.id   AF-A0A699WWA5-F1
#
_cell.length_a   1.000
_cell.length_b   1.000
_cell.length_c   1.000
_cell.angle_alpha   90.00
_cell.angle_beta   90.00
_cell.angle_gamma   90.00
#
_symmetry.space_group_name_H-M   'P 1'
#
loop_
_entity.id
_entity.type
_entity.pdbx_description
1 polymer ?
#
loop_
_entity_poly.entity_id
_entity_poly.type
_entity_poly.pdbx_seq_one_letter_code
_entity_poly.pdbx_strand_id
1 'polypeptide(L)'
;VFVLPKEGEAFDVLCWFWVPEESVDERTKRDGVPYRQWVDEGYLLTTPGNVTDYNFIKVQVQELCEQYLVQMIEYDRFNASQMVIDLGDAGVPMQPFGQGFVSMNAPTKEL
;
A
#
# COMPACT_ATOMS: atom_id res chain seq x y z
N VAL A 1 0.22 1.57 -3.36
CA VAL A 1 -0.13 1.64 -4.81
C VAL A 1 0.50 2.89 -5.35
N PHE A 2 1.32 2.78 -6.38
CA PHE A 2 1.90 3.92 -7.09
C PHE A 2 1.20 4.07 -8.43
N VAL A 3 0.92 5.32 -8.80
CA VAL A 3 0.34 5.69 -10.08
C VAL A 3 1.39 6.50 -10.84
N LEU A 4 1.85 5.95 -11.97
CA LEU A 4 2.87 6.54 -12.81
C LEU A 4 2.19 7.12 -14.05
N PRO A 5 2.11 8.47 -14.18
CA PRO A 5 1.48 9.08 -15.34
C PRO A 5 2.30 8.80 -16.61
N LYS A 6 1.61 8.59 -17.73
CA LYS A 6 2.19 8.48 -19.08
C LYS A 6 1.76 9.67 -19.93
N GLU A 7 2.35 9.81 -21.11
CA GLU A 7 1.87 10.78 -22.10
C GLU A 7 0.39 10.52 -22.45
N GLY A 8 -0.41 11.59 -22.48
CA GLY A 8 -1.87 11.51 -22.67
C GLY A 8 -2.62 11.24 -21.37
N GLU A 9 -3.77 10.57 -21.46
CA GLU A 9 -4.65 10.24 -20.32
C GLU A 9 -4.45 8.79 -19.84
N ALA A 10 -3.22 8.29 -19.89
CA ALA A 10 -2.88 6.92 -19.48
C ALA A 10 -1.97 6.93 -18.24
N PHE A 11 -2.04 5.86 -17.45
CA PHE A 11 -1.17 5.65 -16.29
C PHE A 11 -0.84 4.17 -16.13
N ASP A 12 0.36 3.89 -15.60
CA ASP A 12 0.70 2.58 -15.07
C ASP A 12 0.42 2.55 -13.57
N VAL A 13 -0.01 1.39 -13.08
CA VAL A 13 -0.25 1.17 -11.65
C VAL A 13 0.68 0.08 -11.16
N LEU A 14 1.47 0.41 -10.15
CA LEU A 14 2.28 -0.57 -9.42
C LEU A 14 1.67 -0.81 -8.05
N CYS A 15 1.46 -2.08 -7.72
CA CYS A 15 0.82 -2.49 -6.48
C CYS A 15 1.71 -3.47 -5.73
N TRP A 16 1.75 -3.29 -4.42
CA TRP A 16 2.36 -4.21 -3.48
C TRP A 16 1.33 -4.50 -2.40
N PHE A 17 1.22 -5.78 -2.05
CA PHE A 17 0.23 -6.28 -1.11
C PHE A 17 0.93 -7.21 -0.13
N TRP A 18 0.59 -7.12 1.15
CA TRP A 18 1.24 -7.89 2.20
C TRP A 18 0.25 -8.74 2.98
N VAL A 19 0.70 -9.92 3.38
CA VAL A 19 -0.03 -10.83 4.26
C VAL A 19 0.93 -11.41 5.30
N PRO A 20 0.52 -11.58 6.58
CA PRO A 20 1.35 -12.28 7.57
C PRO A 20 1.54 -13.73 7.15
N GLU A 21 2.78 -14.22 7.14
CA GLU A 21 3.14 -15.56 6.66
C GLU A 21 2.37 -16.66 7.38
N GLU A 22 2.23 -16.57 8.71
CA GLU A 22 1.53 -17.58 9.51
C GLU A 22 0.02 -17.63 9.20
N SER A 23 -0.54 -16.56 8.62
CA SER A 23 -1.97 -16.47 8.33
C SER A 23 -2.36 -16.95 6.92
N VAL A 24 -1.39 -17.25 6.05
CA VAL A 24 -1.64 -17.53 4.62
C VAL A 24 -2.54 -18.76 4.42
N ASP A 25 -2.23 -19.88 5.09
CA ASP A 25 -2.96 -21.13 4.90
C ASP A 25 -4.34 -21.11 5.56
N GLU A 26 -4.46 -20.49 6.74
CA GLU A 26 -5.76 -20.36 7.42
C GLU A 26 -6.72 -19.45 6.63
N ARG A 27 -6.22 -18.33 6.08
CA ARG A 27 -7.00 -17.43 5.23
C ARG A 27 -7.42 -18.12 3.95
N THR A 28 -6.53 -18.92 3.35
CA THR A 28 -6.86 -19.71 2.16
C THR A 28 -8.05 -20.64 2.42
N LYS A 29 -8.03 -21.36 3.55
CA LYS A 29 -9.13 -22.26 3.93
C LYS A 29 -10.40 -21.52 4.30
N ARG A 30 -10.30 -20.42 5.06
CA ARG A 30 -11.44 -19.67 5.59
C ARG A 30 -12.18 -18.91 4.50
N ASP A 31 -11.43 -18.19 3.65
CA ASP A 31 -11.99 -17.26 2.68
C ASP A 31 -12.28 -17.95 1.33
N GLY A 32 -11.75 -19.16 1.11
CA GLY A 32 -11.83 -19.86 -0.17
C GLY A 32 -11.03 -19.19 -1.29
N VAL A 33 -10.17 -18.23 -0.93
CA VAL A 33 -9.32 -17.42 -1.81
C VAL A 33 -7.91 -18.03 -1.82
N PRO A 34 -7.24 -18.15 -2.98
CA PRO A 34 -5.97 -18.87 -3.07
C PRO A 34 -4.76 -18.03 -2.62
N TYR A 35 -4.74 -17.57 -1.36
CA TYR A 35 -3.65 -16.74 -0.82
C TYR A 35 -2.27 -17.40 -0.96
N ARG A 36 -2.17 -18.71 -0.67
CA ARG A 36 -0.91 -19.46 -0.84
C ARG A 36 -0.39 -19.39 -2.27
N GLN A 37 -1.25 -19.65 -3.25
CA GLN A 37 -0.88 -19.56 -4.66
C GLN A 37 -0.44 -18.15 -5.04
N TRP A 38 -1.14 -17.11 -4.57
CA TRP A 38 -0.75 -15.72 -4.83
C TRP A 38 0.59 -15.33 -4.22
N VAL A 39 0.95 -15.91 -3.07
CA VAL A 39 2.31 -15.77 -2.51
C VAL A 39 3.33 -16.46 -3.41
N ASP A 40 3.06 -17.71 -3.80
CA ASP A 40 3.97 -18.50 -4.66
C ASP A 40 4.17 -17.87 -6.05
N GLU A 41 3.16 -17.19 -6.57
CA GLU A 41 3.18 -16.47 -7.86
C GLU A 41 3.72 -15.02 -7.73
N GLY A 42 3.98 -14.54 -6.50
CA GLY A 42 4.52 -13.21 -6.26
C GLY A 42 3.53 -12.05 -6.32
N TYR A 43 2.22 -12.33 -6.37
CA TYR A 43 1.16 -11.32 -6.29
C TYR A 43 0.95 -10.79 -4.86
N LEU A 44 1.28 -11.61 -3.85
CA LEU A 44 1.30 -11.23 -2.44
C LEU A 44 2.70 -11.40 -1.87
N LEU A 45 3.15 -10.41 -1.11
CA LEU A 45 4.35 -10.48 -0.30
C LEU A 45 4.00 -10.94 1.11
N THR A 46 4.92 -11.66 1.76
CA THR A 46 4.74 -12.05 3.16
C THR A 46 5.57 -11.19 4.10
N THR A 47 5.06 -10.99 5.32
CA THR A 47 5.86 -10.53 6.46
C THR A 47 5.94 -11.65 7.50
N PRO A 48 7.07 -11.84 8.18
CA PRO A 48 7.18 -12.87 9.21
C PRO A 48 6.16 -12.70 10.34
N GLY A 49 5.74 -13.81 10.93
CA GLY A 49 4.83 -13.83 12.08
C GLY A 49 3.35 -13.82 11.71
N ASN A 50 2.52 -13.52 12.71
CA ASN A 50 1.05 -13.59 12.64
C ASN A 50 0.35 -12.23 12.45
N VAL A 51 1.11 -11.13 12.42
CA VAL A 51 0.63 -9.76 12.18
C VAL A 51 1.52 -9.12 11.11
N THR A 52 0.93 -8.23 10.31
CA THR A 52 1.69 -7.54 9.26
C THR A 52 2.68 -6.59 9.89
N ASP A 53 3.98 -6.84 9.72
CA ASP A 53 5.03 -5.97 10.24
C ASP A 53 5.23 -4.75 9.33
N TYR A 54 4.86 -3.59 9.86
CA TYR A 54 4.95 -2.31 9.17
C TYR A 54 6.40 -1.84 8.93
N ASN A 55 7.39 -2.40 9.61
CA ASN A 55 8.80 -2.09 9.33
C ASN A 55 9.22 -2.58 7.94
N PHE A 56 8.76 -3.76 7.50
CA PHE A 56 9.01 -4.25 6.15
C PHE A 56 8.40 -3.33 5.09
N ILE A 57 7.18 -2.84 5.35
CA ILE A 57 6.50 -1.90 4.46
C ILE A 57 7.25 -0.56 4.41
N LYS A 58 7.71 -0.03 5.56
CA LYS A 58 8.49 1.21 5.60
C LYS A 58 9.78 1.12 4.79
N VAL A 59 10.53 0.03 4.95
CA VAL A 59 11.77 -0.20 4.18
C VAL A 59 11.45 -0.25 2.69
N GLN A 60 10.41 -1.00 2.29
CA GLN A 60 10.01 -1.07 0.88
C GLN A 60 9.62 0.32 0.33
N VAL A 61 8.89 1.13 1.10
CA VAL A 61 8.52 2.49 0.67
C VAL A 61 9.77 3.36 0.49
N GLN A 62 10.75 3.29 1.38
CA GLN A 62 12.02 4.02 1.26
C GLN A 62 12.79 3.59 -0.01
N GLU A 63 12.93 2.28 -0.24
CA GLU A 63 13.57 1.75 -1.46
C GLU A 63 12.84 2.19 -2.74
N LEU A 64 11.51 2.30 -2.69
CA LEU A 64 10.73 2.80 -3.83
C LEU A 64 10.92 4.30 -4.03
N CYS A 65 11.07 5.08 -2.97
CA CYS A 65 11.42 6.50 -3.06
C CYS A 65 12.83 6.75 -3.60
N GLU A 66 13.75 5.79 -3.47
CA GLU A 66 15.07 5.85 -4.12
C GLU A 66 14.99 5.54 -5.62
N GLN A 67 14.05 4.68 -6.04
CA GLN A 67 13.88 4.24 -7.42
C GLN A 67 12.99 5.17 -8.26
N TYR A 68 12.00 5.80 -7.63
CA TYR A 68 11.00 6.63 -8.29
C TYR A 68 11.02 8.05 -7.72
N LEU A 69 10.75 9.02 -8.59
CA LEU A 69 10.51 10.40 -8.15
C LEU A 69 9.09 10.53 -7.57
N VAL A 70 8.92 10.07 -6.34
CA VAL A 70 7.64 10.11 -5.63
C VAL A 70 7.28 11.55 -5.27
N GLN A 71 6.18 12.05 -5.83
CA GLN A 71 5.70 13.42 -5.55
C GLN A 71 4.92 13.49 -4.24
N MET A 72 4.13 12.47 -3.95
CA MET A 72 3.30 12.37 -2.75
C MET A 72 2.89 10.92 -2.49
N ILE A 73 2.70 10.60 -1.21
CA ILE A 73 2.08 9.36 -0.75
C ILE A 73 0.88 9.74 0.11
N GLU A 74 -0.30 9.41 -0.39
CA GLU A 74 -1.54 9.58 0.35
C GLU A 74 -1.81 8.39 1.28
N TYR A 75 -2.24 8.68 2.51
CA TYR A 75 -2.49 7.64 3.52
C TYR A 75 -3.79 7.87 4.28
N ASP A 76 -4.44 6.77 4.70
CA ASP A 76 -5.54 6.84 5.64
C ASP A 76 -5.00 7.13 7.05
N ARG A 77 -5.62 8.09 7.74
CA ARG A 77 -5.18 8.58 9.05
C ARG A 77 -5.38 7.55 10.16
N PHE A 78 -6.27 6.56 9.98
CA PHE A 78 -6.56 5.58 11.00
C PHE A 78 -5.41 4.56 11.15
N ASN A 79 -4.86 4.47 12.37
CA ASN A 79 -3.80 3.52 12.74
C ASN A 79 -2.48 3.62 11.94
N ALA A 80 -2.20 4.79 11.34
CA ALA A 80 -0.98 5.03 10.55
C ALA A 80 0.04 5.96 11.22
N SER A 81 -0.27 6.51 12.41
CA SER A 81 0.48 7.64 13.00
C SER A 81 1.99 7.40 13.10
N GLN A 82 2.43 6.24 13.61
CA GLN A 82 3.86 5.97 13.76
C GLN A 82 4.57 5.82 12.41
N MET A 83 3.97 5.08 11.47
CA MET A 83 4.53 4.88 10.13
C MET A 83 4.71 6.22 9.40
N VAL A 84 3.73 7.10 9.52
CA VAL A 84 3.76 8.43 8.88
C VAL A 84 4.86 9.30 9.46
N ILE A 85 5.03 9.30 10.79
CA ILE A 85 6.12 10.04 11.45
C ILE A 85 7.47 9.52 10.95
N ASP A 86 7.69 8.20 11.01
CA ASP A 86 8.97 7.58 10.61
C ASP A 86 9.31 7.86 9.14
N LEU A 87 8.33 7.78 8.24
CA LEU A 87 8.52 8.06 6.81
C LEU A 87 8.70 9.57 6.55
N GLY A 88 7.99 10.42 7.27
CA GLY A 88 8.16 11.88 7.20
C GLY A 88 9.54 12.32 7.65
N ASP A 89 10.05 11.76 8.75
CA ASP A 89 11.41 12.00 9.25
C ASP A 89 12.48 11.52 8.25
N ALA A 90 12.17 10.48 7.46
CA ALA A 90 12.99 10.01 6.35
C ALA A 90 12.83 10.84 5.05
N GLY A 91 12.04 11.92 5.06
CA GLY A 91 11.85 12.83 3.92
C GLY A 91 10.84 12.36 2.88
N VAL A 92 10.03 11.34 3.17
CA VAL A 92 8.97 10.87 2.26
C VAL A 92 7.79 11.86 2.28
N PRO A 93 7.27 12.29 1.11
CA PRO A 93 6.21 13.29 1.03
C PRO A 93 4.84 12.72 1.40
N MET A 94 4.56 12.58 2.69
CA MET A 94 3.33 11.99 3.22
C MET A 94 2.18 13.02 3.26
N GLN A 95 1.00 12.66 2.76
CA GLN A 95 -0.20 13.51 2.79
C GLN A 95 -1.42 12.75 3.31
N PRO A 96 -2.15 13.26 4.32
CA PRO A 96 -3.35 12.58 4.81
C PRO A 96 -4.48 12.64 3.78
N PHE A 97 -5.09 11.50 3.48
CA PHE A 97 -6.26 11.38 2.62
C PHE A 97 -7.28 10.42 3.26
N GLY A 98 -8.42 10.95 3.70
CA GLY A 98 -9.43 10.13 4.37
C GLY A 98 -10.31 9.36 3.39
N GLN A 99 -10.49 8.05 3.58
CA GLN A 99 -11.37 7.21 2.75
C GLN A 99 -12.87 7.38 3.07
N GLY A 100 -13.34 8.63 3.06
CA GLY A 100 -14.74 8.97 3.34
C GLY A 100 -15.29 9.97 2.35
N PHE A 101 -16.60 10.22 2.44
CA PHE A 101 -17.33 11.13 1.55
C PHE A 101 -16.63 12.48 1.37
N VAL A 102 -16.03 13.03 2.44
CA VAL A 102 -15.35 14.33 2.41
C VAL A 102 -14.23 14.38 1.37
N SER A 103 -13.41 13.34 1.25
CA SER A 103 -12.25 13.33 0.34
C SER A 103 -12.53 12.61 -0.98
N MET A 104 -13.44 11.62 -1.00
CA MET A 104 -13.66 10.77 -2.17
C MET A 104 -14.85 11.18 -3.05
N ASN A 105 -15.58 12.26 -2.72
CA ASN A 105 -16.76 12.68 -3.50
C ASN A 105 -16.45 13.48 -4.77
N ALA A 106 -15.18 13.73 -5.11
CA ALA A 106 -14.81 14.50 -6.30
C ALA A 106 -15.50 14.00 -7.59
N PRO A 107 -15.55 12.68 -7.89
CA PRO A 107 -16.24 12.18 -9.08
C PRO A 107 -17.76 12.42 -9.07
N THR A 108 -18.38 12.64 -7.90
CA THR A 108 -19.82 12.91 -7.80
C THR A 108 -20.19 14.37 -8.02
N LYS A 109 -19.19 15.26 -8.06
CA LYS A 109 -19.37 16.71 -8.29
C LYS A 109 -19.19 17.09 -9.76
N GLU A 110 -18.59 16.22 -10.55
CA GLU A 110 -18.39 16.38 -11.98
C GLU A 110 -19.49 15.61 -12.73
N LEU A 111 -20.64 16.26 -12.93
CA LEU A 111 -21.75 15.83 -13.80
C LEU A 111 -22.28 17.00 -14.62
#